data_AF-A0ABC9HG88-F1
#
_entry.id   AF-A0ABC9HG88-F1
#
_cell.length_a   1.000
_cell.length_b   1.000
_cell.length_c   1.000
_cell.angle_alpha   90.00
_cell.angle_beta   90.00
_cell.angle_gamma   90.00
#
_symmetry.space_group_name_H-M   'P 1'
#
loop_
_entity.id
_entity.type
_entity.pdbx_description
1 polymer ?
#
loop_
_entity_poly.entity_id
_entity_poly.type
_entity_poly.pdbx_seq_one_letter_code
_entity_poly.pdbx_strand_id
1 'polypeptide(L)'
;MGTPLSPILAHIFMAHLEEKASKILQRSQLYERYVDHVLVITISLEETTWIMDELDRLHPNIRFTMEAEREHTLHFLDIKMTRKNDGTIARSFYRKETWTGQCLQFDSFVSVEYERGLVRTLFQTARHICTEDMIDNELRQLKESLTGNAYPDAFFKGTASLK
;
A
#
# COMPACT_ATOMS: atom_id res chain seq x y z
N MET A 1 13.38 -13.65 7.92
CA MET A 1 12.05 -14.13 7.52
C MET A 1 12.15 -15.64 7.34
N GLY A 2 11.65 -16.43 8.28
CA GLY A 2 11.89 -17.89 8.24
C GLY A 2 11.43 -18.66 9.48
N THR A 3 11.24 -17.97 10.60
CA THR A 3 10.54 -18.54 11.76
C THR A 3 9.15 -17.91 11.89
N PRO A 4 8.11 -18.69 12.22
CA PRO A 4 6.74 -18.17 12.37
C PRO A 4 6.58 -17.17 13.52
N LEU A 5 7.51 -17.17 14.48
CA LEU A 5 7.48 -16.28 15.64
C LEU A 5 8.11 -14.91 15.37
N SER A 6 9.01 -14.79 14.38
CA SER A 6 9.73 -13.54 14.14
C SER A 6 8.82 -12.32 13.92
N PRO A 7 7.75 -12.38 13.08
CA PRO A 7 6.88 -11.22 12.86
C PRO A 7 6.13 -10.80 14.13
N ILE A 8 5.72 -11.78 14.95
CA ILE A 8 5.00 -11.53 16.20
C ILE A 8 5.92 -10.83 17.20
N LEU A 9 7.15 -11.33 17.37
CA LEU A 9 8.13 -10.71 18.25
C LEU A 9 8.52 -9.30 17.80
N ALA A 10 8.71 -9.09 16.50
CA ALA A 10 8.95 -7.77 15.93
C ALA A 10 7.77 -6.82 16.21
N HIS A 11 6.54 -7.29 16.00
CA HIS A 11 5.34 -6.49 16.25
C HIS A 11 5.20 -6.11 17.74
N ILE A 12 5.42 -7.06 18.67
CA ILE A 12 5.38 -6.80 20.12
C ILE A 12 6.45 -5.77 20.51
N PHE A 13 7.67 -5.90 19.98
CA PHE A 13 8.74 -4.98 20.28
C PHE A 13 8.45 -3.56 19.77
N MET A 14 7.94 -3.43 18.54
CA MET A 14 7.52 -2.14 18.00
C MET A 14 6.38 -1.52 18.80
N ALA A 15 5.38 -2.32 19.18
CA ALA A 15 4.27 -1.86 20.03
C ALA A 15 4.76 -1.30 21.39
N HIS A 16 5.76 -1.94 21.99
CA HIS A 16 6.39 -1.45 23.23
C HIS A 16 7.11 -0.11 23.04
N LEU A 17 7.76 0.11 21.90
CA LEU A 17 8.38 1.40 21.58
C LEU A 17 7.33 2.49 21.34
N GLU A 18 6.26 2.15 20.62
CA GLU A 18 5.12 3.05 20.39
C GLU A 18 4.44 3.46 21.69
N GLU A 19 4.29 2.53 22.65
CA GLU A 19 3.75 2.81 23.97
C GLU A 19 4.62 3.83 24.73
N LYS A 20 5.95 3.66 24.72
CA LYS A 20 6.88 4.63 25.30
C LYS A 20 6.78 6.00 24.66
N ALA A 21 6.53 6.06 23.36
CA ALA A 21 6.37 7.28 22.60
C ALA A 21 4.92 7.79 22.54
N SER A 22 3.98 7.19 23.27
CA SER A 22 2.55 7.48 23.15
C SER A 22 2.23 8.98 23.23
N LYS A 23 2.86 9.71 24.16
CA LYS A 23 2.68 11.18 24.29
C LYS A 23 3.17 11.98 23.08
N ILE A 24 4.24 11.51 22.43
CA ILE A 24 4.80 12.11 21.22
C ILE A 24 3.87 11.81 20.04
N LEU A 25 3.46 10.55 19.91
CA LEU A 25 2.57 10.08 18.84
C LEU A 25 1.17 10.72 18.90
N GLN A 26 0.66 11.04 20.09
CA GLN A 26 -0.60 11.77 20.29
C GLN A 26 -0.61 13.18 19.68
N ARG A 27 0.55 13.73 19.30
CA ARG A 27 0.62 15.01 18.58
C ARG A 27 0.30 14.86 17.09
N SER A 28 0.45 13.66 16.53
CA SER A 28 0.00 13.38 15.17
C SER A 28 -1.53 13.36 15.11
N GLN A 29 -2.09 13.79 13.98
CA GLN A 29 -3.51 13.66 13.68
C GLN A 29 -3.88 12.21 13.36
N LEU A 30 -2.94 11.46 12.79
CA LEU A 30 -3.05 10.04 12.50
C LEU A 30 -1.69 9.38 12.67
N TYR A 31 -1.68 8.22 13.32
CA TYR A 31 -0.54 7.31 13.37
C TYR A 31 -1.07 5.90 13.19
N GLU A 32 -0.73 5.26 12.07
CA GLU A 32 -1.13 3.89 11.77
C GLU A 32 0.08 3.09 11.31
N ARG A 33 0.29 1.91 11.89
CA ARG A 33 1.40 1.02 11.54
C ARG A 33 0.91 -0.28 10.94
N TYR A 34 1.44 -0.62 9.77
CA TYR A 34 1.33 -1.92 9.14
C TYR A 34 2.70 -2.61 9.11
N VAL A 35 2.92 -3.54 10.04
CA VAL A 35 4.20 -4.25 10.23
C VAL A 35 5.35 -3.27 10.45
N ASP A 36 6.12 -2.98 9.40
CA ASP A 36 7.29 -2.09 9.34
C ASP A 36 7.00 -0.76 8.63
N HIS A 37 5.85 -0.61 7.99
CA HIS A 37 5.41 0.64 7.36
C HIS A 37 4.51 1.45 8.30
N VAL A 38 4.77 2.75 8.41
CA VAL A 38 3.98 3.67 9.24
C VAL A 38 3.44 4.79 8.37
N LEU A 39 2.15 5.08 8.51
CA LEU A 39 1.50 6.28 7.98
C LEU A 39 1.31 7.27 9.12
N VAL A 40 1.86 8.48 8.96
CA VAL A 40 1.72 9.56 9.93
C VAL A 40 1.16 10.80 9.25
N ILE A 41 0.17 11.45 9.87
CA ILE A 41 -0.37 12.75 9.44
C ILE A 41 -0.16 13.74 10.58
N THR A 42 0.45 14.89 10.29
CA THR A 42 0.73 15.97 11.23
C THR A 42 0.29 17.32 10.65
N ILE A 43 0.40 18.40 11.42
CA ILE A 43 0.10 19.75 10.91
C ILE A 43 1.20 20.31 10.01
N SER A 44 2.44 19.81 10.13
CA SER A 44 3.60 20.30 9.38
C SER A 44 4.72 19.26 9.27
N LEU A 45 5.55 19.39 8.23
CA LEU A 45 6.74 18.55 8.05
C LEU A 45 7.74 18.67 9.22
N GLU A 46 7.82 19.84 9.83
CA GLU A 46 8.65 20.07 11.02
C GLU A 46 8.18 19.22 12.20
N GLU A 47 6.87 19.15 12.45
CA GLU A 47 6.33 18.29 13.51
C GLU A 47 6.57 16.81 13.20
N THR A 48 6.42 16.38 11.94
CA THR A 48 6.74 15.00 11.55
C THR A 48 8.21 14.67 11.76
N THR A 49 9.11 15.60 11.42
CA THR A 49 10.56 15.42 11.58
C THR A 49 10.93 15.36 13.05
N TRP A 50 10.33 16.21 13.88
CA TRP A 50 10.51 16.15 15.33
C TRP A 50 10.00 14.84 15.93
N ILE A 51 8.83 14.35 15.53
CA ILE A 51 8.31 13.03 15.97
C ILE A 51 9.31 11.94 15.59
N MET A 52 9.79 11.93 14.34
CA MET A 52 10.76 10.95 13.84
C MET A 52 12.07 10.97 14.65
N ASP A 53 12.61 12.15 14.95
CA ASP A 53 13.82 12.29 15.75
C ASP A 53 13.63 11.76 17.18
N GLU A 54 12.47 11.98 17.80
CA GLU A 54 12.18 11.42 19.12
C GLU A 54 12.02 9.89 19.06
N LEU A 55 11.42 9.35 18.00
CA LEU A 55 11.30 7.90 17.80
C LEU A 55 12.67 7.24 17.61
N ASP A 56 13.58 7.86 16.85
CA ASP A 56 14.95 7.39 16.65
C ASP A 56 15.76 7.31 17.94
N ARG A 57 15.44 8.14 18.94
CA ARG A 57 16.11 8.13 20.25
C ARG A 57 15.66 6.99 21.16
N LEU A 58 14.54 6.33 20.86
CA LEU A 58 13.99 5.28 21.73
C LEU A 58 14.87 4.03 21.78
N HIS A 59 15.62 3.75 20.70
CA HIS A 59 16.43 2.56 20.62
C HIS A 59 17.63 2.73 19.68
N PRO A 60 18.88 2.45 20.12
CA PRO A 60 20.09 2.74 19.34
C PRO A 60 20.21 1.95 18.03
N ASN A 61 19.50 0.81 17.92
CA ASN A 61 19.56 -0.06 16.74
C ASN A 61 18.31 0.03 15.85
N ILE A 62 17.37 0.93 16.14
CA ILE A 62 16.22 1.19 15.27
C ILE A 62 16.36 2.59 14.73
N ARG A 63 16.24 2.71 13.41
CA ARG A 63 16.20 3.99 12.72
C ARG A 63 14.97 4.00 11.84
N PHE A 64 14.18 5.04 11.96
CA PHE A 64 13.07 5.31 11.08
C PHE A 64 13.59 5.99 9.82
N THR A 65 12.82 5.88 8.75
CA THR A 65 13.02 6.62 7.50
C THR A 65 11.68 7.13 7.04
N MET A 66 11.64 8.34 6.49
CA MET A 66 10.40 8.98 6.08
C MET A 66 10.43 9.34 4.60
N GLU A 67 9.33 9.04 3.90
CA GLU A 67 8.98 9.64 2.62
C GLU A 67 7.94 10.73 2.91
N ALA A 68 8.24 11.98 2.55
CA ALA A 68 7.32 13.09 2.70
C ALA A 68 6.40 13.20 1.48
N GLU A 69 5.18 13.71 1.69
CA GLU A 69 4.26 14.02 0.59
C GLU A 69 4.93 14.99 -0.39
N ARG A 70 4.86 14.65 -1.68
CA ARG A 70 5.39 15.46 -2.78
C ARG A 70 4.30 15.64 -3.83
N GLU A 71 4.11 16.87 -4.30
CA GLU A 71 3.11 17.18 -5.35
C GLU A 71 1.72 16.62 -4.98
N HIS A 72 1.32 16.86 -3.72
CA HIS A 72 0.07 16.37 -3.13
C HIS A 72 -0.10 14.84 -3.11
N THR A 73 0.98 14.09 -3.31
CA THR A 73 0.97 12.64 -3.45
C THR A 73 1.84 12.00 -2.38
N LEU A 74 1.32 10.93 -1.78
CA LEU A 74 2.04 10.05 -0.87
C LEU A 74 1.72 8.59 -1.22
N HIS A 75 2.71 7.71 -1.09
CA HIS A 75 2.51 6.27 -1.28
C HIS A 75 2.49 5.57 0.07
N PHE A 76 1.54 4.67 0.27
CA PHE A 76 1.48 3.79 1.44
C PHE A 76 1.12 2.38 1.01
N LEU A 77 2.03 1.43 1.27
CA LEU A 77 1.96 0.07 0.72
C LEU A 77 1.79 0.11 -0.81
N ASP A 78 0.79 -0.59 -1.34
CA ASP A 78 0.46 -0.62 -2.77
C ASP A 78 -0.54 0.48 -3.17
N ILE A 79 -0.74 1.50 -2.32
CA ILE A 79 -1.74 2.55 -2.53
C ILE A 79 -1.06 3.89 -2.81
N LYS A 80 -1.41 4.50 -3.95
CA LYS A 80 -1.11 5.90 -4.25
C LYS A 80 -2.25 6.76 -3.73
N MET A 81 -1.93 7.66 -2.83
CA MET A 81 -2.86 8.63 -2.25
C MET A 81 -2.53 10.02 -2.80
N THR A 82 -3.48 10.67 -3.46
CA THR A 82 -3.33 12.04 -3.96
C THR A 82 -4.39 12.93 -3.35
N ARG A 83 -3.96 13.98 -2.64
CA ARG A 83 -4.84 14.99 -2.05
C ARG A 83 -5.40 15.88 -3.17
N LYS A 84 -6.73 15.99 -3.22
CA LYS A 84 -7.45 16.87 -4.15
C LYS A 84 -7.60 18.27 -3.55
N ASN A 85 -7.89 19.24 -4.42
CA ASN A 85 -8.10 20.64 -4.01
C ASN A 85 -9.30 20.84 -3.08
N ASP A 86 -10.28 19.93 -3.12
CA ASP A 86 -11.45 19.93 -2.23
C ASP A 86 -11.18 19.29 -0.86
N GLY A 87 -9.93 18.86 -0.61
CA GLY A 87 -9.50 18.20 0.63
C GLY A 87 -9.76 16.70 0.69
N THR A 88 -10.42 16.11 -0.32
CA THR A 88 -10.60 14.66 -0.41
C THR A 88 -9.33 13.96 -0.91
N ILE A 89 -9.23 12.65 -0.70
CA ILE A 89 -8.07 11.84 -1.13
C ILE A 89 -8.49 10.94 -2.28
N ALA A 90 -7.89 11.12 -3.46
CA ALA A 90 -7.93 10.16 -4.54
C ALA A 90 -7.04 8.96 -4.19
N ARG A 91 -7.53 7.75 -4.47
CA ARG A 91 -6.78 6.51 -4.21
C ARG A 91 -6.67 5.70 -5.49
N SER A 92 -5.48 5.20 -5.78
CA SER A 92 -5.22 4.32 -6.91
C SER A 92 -4.09 3.34 -6.56
N PHE A 93 -3.74 2.41 -7.45
CA PHE A 93 -2.59 1.55 -7.21
C PHE A 93 -1.29 2.34 -7.35
N TYR A 94 -0.41 2.16 -6.38
CA TYR A 94 0.98 2.57 -6.53
C TYR A 94 1.75 1.51 -7.32
N ARG A 95 2.44 1.95 -8.38
CA ARG A 95 3.33 1.13 -9.19
C ARG A 95 4.70 1.81 -9.15
N LYS A 96 5.72 1.09 -8.68
CA LYS A 96 7.11 1.58 -8.69
C LYS A 96 7.54 1.87 -10.12
N GLU A 97 8.49 2.79 -10.30
CA GLU A 97 9.05 3.11 -11.62
C GLU A 97 9.64 1.90 -12.34
N THR A 98 10.14 0.92 -11.57
CA THR A 98 10.68 -0.34 -12.07
C THR A 98 9.61 -1.37 -12.43
N TRP A 99 8.33 -1.05 -12.29
CA TRP A 99 7.24 -1.98 -12.58
C TRP A 99 7.04 -2.15 -14.08
N THR A 100 7.18 -3.39 -14.56
CA THR A 100 7.08 -3.73 -15.98
C THR A 100 5.68 -4.19 -16.41
N GLY A 101 4.72 -4.28 -15.47
CA GLY A 101 3.42 -4.91 -15.73
C GLY A 101 3.46 -6.44 -15.70
N GLN A 102 4.61 -7.05 -15.41
CA GLN A 102 4.77 -8.50 -15.44
C GLN A 102 4.15 -9.16 -14.21
N CYS A 103 3.17 -10.03 -14.45
CA CYS A 103 2.58 -10.87 -13.42
C CYS A 103 2.82 -12.36 -13.75
N LEU A 104 1.99 -13.25 -13.23
CA LEU A 104 2.05 -14.67 -13.61
C LEU A 104 1.73 -14.80 -15.09
N GLN A 105 2.60 -15.43 -15.87
CA GLN A 105 2.32 -15.63 -17.29
C GLN A 105 1.26 -16.73 -17.47
N PHE A 106 0.30 -16.53 -18.38
CA PHE A 106 -0.78 -17.50 -18.61
C PHE A 106 -0.28 -18.87 -19.12
N ASP A 107 0.91 -18.92 -19.72
CA ASP A 107 1.54 -20.16 -20.20
C ASP A 107 2.52 -20.78 -19.20
N SER A 108 2.53 -20.31 -17.94
CA SER A 108 3.46 -20.76 -16.89
C SER A 108 3.18 -22.16 -16.32
N PHE A 109 2.29 -22.94 -16.94
CA PHE A 109 1.85 -24.28 -16.49
C PHE A 109 1.25 -24.32 -15.08
N VAL A 110 0.78 -23.17 -14.58
CA VAL A 110 0.02 -23.08 -13.34
C VAL A 110 -1.45 -23.45 -13.60
N SER A 111 -2.16 -23.94 -12.57
CA SER A 111 -3.57 -24.30 -12.73
C SER A 111 -4.43 -23.07 -13.02
N VAL A 112 -5.48 -23.26 -13.83
CA VAL A 112 -6.41 -22.21 -14.24
C VAL A 112 -7.10 -21.54 -13.03
N GLU A 113 -7.25 -22.25 -11.92
CA GLU A 113 -7.81 -21.73 -10.68
C GLU A 113 -6.93 -20.63 -10.06
N TYR A 114 -5.60 -20.80 -10.08
CA TYR A 114 -4.66 -19.79 -9.59
C TYR A 114 -4.67 -18.55 -10.48
N GLU A 115 -4.72 -18.74 -11.80
CA GLU A 115 -4.83 -17.65 -12.77
C GLU A 115 -6.12 -16.84 -12.60
N ARG A 116 -7.26 -17.52 -12.46
CA ARG A 116 -8.54 -16.87 -12.12
C ARG A 116 -8.47 -16.18 -10.77
N GLY A 117 -7.80 -16.80 -9.80
CA GLY A 117 -7.55 -16.24 -8.48
C GLY A 117 -6.80 -14.92 -8.56
N LEU A 118 -5.70 -14.87 -9.33
CA LEU A 118 -4.92 -13.65 -9.56
C LEU A 118 -5.78 -12.54 -10.18
N VAL A 119 -6.46 -12.83 -11.30
CA VAL A 119 -7.32 -11.84 -11.99
C VAL A 119 -8.41 -11.34 -11.05
N ARG A 120 -9.08 -12.25 -10.32
CA ARG A 120 -10.12 -11.88 -9.36
C ARG A 120 -9.56 -10.98 -8.26
N THR A 121 -8.45 -11.36 -7.64
CA THR A 121 -7.84 -10.60 -6.56
C THR A 121 -7.45 -9.20 -7.03
N LEU A 122 -6.78 -9.05 -8.19
CA LEU A 122 -6.40 -7.74 -8.71
C LEU A 122 -7.61 -6.83 -8.94
N PHE A 123 -8.66 -7.34 -9.58
CA PHE A 123 -9.87 -6.57 -9.87
C PHE A 123 -10.70 -6.25 -8.62
N GLN A 124 -10.77 -7.17 -7.65
CA GLN A 124 -11.48 -6.93 -6.39
C GLN A 124 -10.72 -5.92 -5.52
N THR A 125 -9.41 -6.05 -5.41
CA THR A 125 -8.57 -5.11 -4.68
C THR A 125 -8.65 -3.71 -5.31
N ALA A 126 -8.64 -3.61 -6.65
CA ALA A 126 -8.84 -2.34 -7.35
C ALA A 126 -10.15 -1.66 -6.90
N ARG A 127 -11.27 -2.40 -6.89
CA ARG A 127 -12.58 -1.88 -6.49
C ARG A 127 -12.66 -1.49 -5.02
N HIS A 128 -11.92 -2.17 -4.15
CA HIS A 128 -11.92 -1.87 -2.74
C HIS A 128 -11.08 -0.62 -2.41
N ILE A 129 -9.97 -0.44 -3.11
CA ILE A 129 -8.98 0.61 -2.82
C ILE A 129 -9.26 1.89 -3.59
N CYS A 130 -9.54 1.78 -4.89
CA CYS A 130 -9.57 2.93 -5.78
C CYS A 130 -10.81 3.80 -5.53
N THR A 131 -10.65 5.11 -5.66
CA THR A 131 -11.79 6.03 -5.66
C THR A 131 -12.57 5.96 -6.98
N GLU A 132 -13.82 6.40 -6.98
CA GLU A 132 -14.71 6.34 -8.15
C GLU A 132 -14.14 7.04 -9.39
N ASP A 133 -13.35 8.10 -9.19
CA ASP A 133 -12.69 8.83 -10.27
C ASP A 133 -11.46 8.11 -10.85
N MET A 134 -10.90 7.14 -10.12
CA MET A 134 -9.68 6.42 -10.51
C MET A 134 -9.96 4.98 -10.96
N ILE A 135 -11.06 4.37 -10.51
CA ILE A 135 -11.33 2.93 -10.70
C ILE A 135 -11.35 2.52 -12.17
N ASP A 136 -12.01 3.27 -13.05
CA ASP A 136 -12.11 2.90 -14.47
C ASP A 136 -10.74 2.92 -15.16
N ASN A 137 -9.90 3.90 -14.81
CA ASN A 137 -8.54 3.97 -15.32
C ASN A 137 -7.70 2.78 -14.82
N GLU A 138 -7.83 2.43 -13.54
CA GLU A 138 -7.10 1.33 -12.91
C GLU A 138 -7.51 -0.04 -13.47
N LEU A 139 -8.81 -0.29 -13.64
CA LEU A 139 -9.31 -1.52 -14.24
C LEU A 139 -8.85 -1.69 -15.69
N ARG A 140 -8.77 -0.60 -16.45
CA ARG A 140 -8.22 -0.60 -17.80
C ARG A 140 -6.74 -0.96 -17.81
N GLN A 141 -5.93 -0.32 -16.97
CA GLN A 141 -4.48 -0.62 -16.86
C GLN A 141 -4.22 -2.07 -16.41
N LEU A 142 -5.04 -2.60 -15.49
CA LEU A 142 -4.96 -4.00 -15.09
C LEU A 142 -5.28 -4.94 -16.26
N LYS A 143 -6.31 -4.63 -17.04
CA LYS A 143 -6.64 -5.42 -18.23
C LYS A 143 -5.50 -5.40 -19.24
N GLU A 144 -4.95 -4.23 -19.55
CA GLU A 144 -3.81 -4.07 -20.46
C GLU A 144 -2.60 -4.88 -19.98
N SER A 145 -2.29 -4.80 -18.68
CA SER A 145 -1.19 -5.58 -18.09
C SER A 145 -1.44 -7.09 -18.24
N LEU A 146 -2.64 -7.58 -17.88
CA LEU A 146 -2.96 -9.01 -17.97
C LEU A 146 -2.98 -9.51 -19.42
N THR A 147 -3.48 -8.73 -20.37
CA THR A 147 -3.38 -9.06 -21.79
C THR A 147 -1.91 -9.14 -22.24
N GLY A 148 -1.04 -8.26 -21.74
CA GLY A 148 0.41 -8.35 -21.95
C GLY A 148 1.05 -9.62 -21.37
N ASN A 149 0.42 -10.24 -20.38
CA ASN A 149 0.83 -11.52 -19.78
C ASN A 149 0.09 -12.75 -20.38
N ALA A 150 -0.46 -12.58 -21.59
CA ALA A 150 -1.15 -13.61 -22.38
C ALA A 150 -2.49 -14.13 -21.80
N TYR A 151 -3.12 -13.41 -20.87
CA TYR A 151 -4.44 -13.80 -20.35
C TYR A 151 -5.55 -13.67 -21.41
N PRO A 152 -6.37 -14.71 -21.63
CA PRO A 152 -7.49 -14.66 -22.57
C PRO A 152 -8.61 -13.72 -22.10
N ASP A 153 -9.28 -13.06 -23.04
CA ASP A 153 -10.38 -12.12 -22.74
C ASP A 153 -11.54 -12.74 -21.93
N ALA A 154 -11.71 -14.06 -22.01
CA ALA A 154 -12.70 -14.81 -21.24
C ALA A 154 -12.51 -14.64 -19.72
N PHE A 155 -11.28 -14.40 -19.24
CA PHE A 155 -10.99 -14.21 -17.81
C PHE A 155 -11.53 -12.89 -17.25
N PHE A 156 -11.83 -11.91 -18.12
CA PHE A 156 -12.42 -10.64 -17.71
C PHE A 156 -13.96 -10.66 -17.74
N LYS A 157 -14.56 -11.68 -18.39
CA LYS A 157 -16.01 -11.84 -18.49
C LYS A 157 -16.54 -12.49 -17.21
N GLY A 158 -16.92 -11.65 -16.24
CA GLY A 158 -17.50 -12.07 -14.96
C GLY A 158 -16.98 -11.27 -13.76
N THR A 159 -15.79 -10.67 -13.89
CA THR A 159 -15.27 -9.74 -12.89
C THR A 159 -15.98 -8.39 -12.93
N ALA A 160 -16.76 -8.07 -13.97
CA ALA A 160 -17.59 -6.87 -14.07
C ALA A 160 -18.90 -6.91 -13.27
N SER A 161 -19.34 -8.10 -12.82
CA SER A 161 -20.67 -8.31 -12.22
C SER A 161 -20.67 -8.52 -10.70
N LEU A 162 -19.50 -8.48 -10.05
CA LEU A 162 -19.40 -8.52 -8.59
C LEU A 162 -19.43 -7.09 -8.07
N LYS A 163 -20.66 -6.55 -7.96
CA LYS A 163 -20.97 -5.38 -7.12
C LYS A 163 -21.15 -5.83 -5.68
#